data_AF-X1I0C0-F1
#
_entry.id   AF-X1I0C0-F1
#
_cell.length_a   1.000
_cell.length_b   1.000
_cell.length_c   1.000
_cell.angle_alpha   90.00
_cell.angle_beta   90.00
_cell.angle_gamma   90.00
#
_symmetry.space_group_name_H-M   'P 1'
#
loop_
_entity.id
_entity.type
_entity.pdbx_description
1 polymer ?
#
loop_
_entity_poly.entity_id
_entity_poly.type
_entity_poly.pdbx_seq_one_letter_code
_entity_poly.pdbx_strand_id
1 'polypeptide(L)'
;MKRKFLLIVLAAHLLVALLASLSCSRPSADIVAGSSLIAGVAQDIAGGKLEIHNLIPPGMCPGHYDVKPSDVETLANSKAFIIHNWQQDKANITGLIEAADNPELIVKVIDVPDAPMVPEVQSEAIDKIAQALSEIDLA
;
A
#
# COMPACT_ATOMS: atom_id res chain seq x y z
N MET A 1 34.26 -31.46 27.15
CA MET A 1 32.79 -31.43 27.01
C MET A 1 32.21 -30.01 27.07
N LYS A 2 32.57 -29.19 28.08
CA LYS A 2 32.06 -27.82 28.27
C LYS A 2 32.31 -26.84 27.09
N ARG A 3 33.49 -26.89 26.45
CA ARG A 3 33.83 -26.01 25.30
C ARG A 3 33.02 -26.31 24.03
N LYS A 4 32.73 -27.59 23.75
CA LYS A 4 31.88 -27.99 22.61
C LYS A 4 30.42 -27.58 22.86
N PHE A 5 29.96 -27.71 24.11
CA PHE A 5 28.62 -27.27 24.51
C PHE A 5 28.46 -25.75 24.38
N LEU A 6 29.46 -24.96 24.80
CA LEU A 6 29.47 -23.50 24.65
C LEU A 6 29.41 -23.06 23.18
N LEU A 7 30.16 -23.72 22.29
CA LEU A 7 30.16 -23.41 20.86
C LEU A 7 28.81 -23.71 20.20
N ILE A 8 28.14 -24.78 20.61
CA ILE A 8 26.79 -25.14 20.11
C ILE A 8 25.76 -24.10 20.56
N VAL A 9 25.80 -23.68 21.82
CA VAL A 9 24.89 -22.64 22.34
C VAL A 9 25.10 -21.31 21.60
N LEU A 10 26.36 -20.92 21.35
CA LEU A 10 26.68 -19.69 20.63
C LEU A 10 26.20 -19.76 19.17
N ALA A 11 26.41 -20.88 18.49
CA ALA A 11 25.93 -21.09 17.12
C ALA A 11 24.39 -21.09 17.03
N ALA A 12 23.71 -21.68 18.02
CA ALA A 12 22.25 -21.64 18.10
C ALA A 12 21.71 -20.22 18.30
N HIS A 13 22.35 -19.40 19.16
CA HIS A 13 21.97 -18.00 19.34
C HIS A 13 22.20 -17.18 18.06
N LEU A 14 23.31 -17.42 17.35
CA LEU A 14 23.59 -16.75 16.08
C LEU A 14 22.56 -17.13 15.00
N LEU A 15 22.15 -18.40 14.96
CA LEU A 15 21.14 -18.90 14.02
C LEU A 15 19.75 -18.32 14.32
N VAL A 16 19.36 -18.23 15.59
CA VAL A 16 18.09 -17.60 16.00
C VAL A 16 18.07 -16.12 15.66
N ALA A 17 19.17 -15.40 15.91
CA ALA A 17 19.29 -13.99 15.54
C ALA A 17 19.21 -13.76 14.03
N LEU A 18 19.79 -14.66 13.23
CA LEU A 18 19.73 -14.59 11.77
C LEU A 18 18.33 -14.91 11.23
N LEU A 19 17.60 -15.83 11.86
CA LEU A 19 16.21 -16.15 11.45
C LEU A 19 15.22 -15.05 11.84
N ALA A 20 15.44 -14.36 12.96
CA ALA A 20 14.60 -13.26 13.41
C ALA A 20 14.63 -12.04 12.46
N SER A 21 15.73 -11.82 11.74
CA SER A 21 15.84 -10.72 10.77
C SER A 21 15.15 -11.00 9.43
N LEU A 22 14.84 -12.26 9.09
CA LEU A 22 14.03 -12.58 7.91
C LEU A 22 12.53 -12.37 8.12
N SER A 23 12.07 -12.26 9.37
CA SER A 23 10.64 -12.09 9.69
C SER A 23 10.18 -10.63 9.73
N CYS A 24 11.03 -9.67 9.38
CA CYS A 24 10.64 -8.27 9.24
C CYS A 24 10.47 -7.92 7.76
N SER A 25 9.49 -8.55 7.09
CA SER A 25 8.87 -7.93 5.91
C SER A 25 8.13 -6.71 6.41
N ARG A 26 8.81 -5.57 6.45
CA ARG A 26 8.08 -4.30 6.52
C ARG A 26 7.22 -4.22 5.25
N PRO A 27 6.00 -3.68 5.35
CA PRO A 27 5.22 -3.32 4.18
C PRO A 27 6.12 -2.63 3.15
N SER A 28 6.12 -3.09 1.90
CA SER A 28 6.82 -2.38 0.82
C SER A 28 6.20 -1.02 0.52
N ALA A 29 4.99 -0.78 1.05
CA ALA A 29 4.30 0.49 1.14
C ALA A 29 3.30 0.42 2.29
N ASP A 30 3.08 1.51 3.02
CA ASP A 30 1.99 1.57 3.99
C ASP A 30 0.64 1.65 3.25
N ILE A 31 0.61 2.41 2.15
CA ILE A 31 -0.59 2.68 1.37
C ILE A 31 -0.26 2.60 -0.11
N VAL A 32 -1.10 1.87 -0.86
CA VAL A 32 -1.13 1.92 -2.32
C VAL A 32 -2.18 2.95 -2.74
N ALA A 33 -1.80 3.83 -3.67
CA ALA A 33 -2.69 4.77 -4.33
C ALA A 33 -2.95 4.31 -5.77
N GLY A 34 -4.22 4.20 -6.16
CA GLY A 34 -4.62 3.74 -7.49
C GLY A 34 -4.27 4.68 -8.64
N SER A 35 -3.84 5.92 -8.36
CA SER A 35 -3.43 6.89 -9.37
C SER A 35 -2.44 7.90 -8.80
N SER A 36 -1.66 8.52 -9.69
CA SER A 36 -0.71 9.57 -9.33
C SER A 36 -1.36 10.79 -8.66
N LEU A 37 -2.64 11.07 -8.92
CA LEU A 37 -3.38 12.14 -8.26
C LEU A 37 -3.61 11.86 -6.77
N ILE A 38 -4.12 10.65 -6.46
CA ILE A 38 -4.30 10.22 -5.06
C ILE A 38 -2.93 10.13 -4.38
N ALA A 39 -1.92 9.59 -5.06
CA ALA A 39 -0.58 9.44 -4.52
C ALA A 39 0.03 10.79 -4.13
N GLY A 40 -0.05 11.80 -5.00
CA GLY A 40 0.48 13.14 -4.71
C GLY A 40 -0.19 13.79 -3.50
N VAL A 41 -1.53 13.78 -3.46
CA VAL A 41 -2.30 14.32 -2.32
C VAL A 41 -1.97 13.56 -1.02
N ALA A 42 -1.94 12.24 -1.06
CA ALA A 42 -1.63 11.44 0.13
C ALA A 42 -0.20 11.66 0.63
N GLN A 43 0.77 11.83 -0.27
CA GLN A 43 2.17 12.15 0.08
C GLN A 43 2.27 13.52 0.75
N ASP A 44 1.60 14.53 0.20
CA ASP A 44 1.57 15.89 0.76
C ASP A 44 0.97 15.91 2.17
N ILE A 45 -0.12 15.16 2.40
CA ILE A 45 -0.79 15.06 3.71
C ILE A 45 0.06 14.24 4.70
N ALA A 46 0.61 13.10 4.26
CA ALA A 46 1.37 12.20 5.13
C ALA A 46 2.68 12.83 5.64
N GLY A 47 3.25 13.79 4.91
CA GLY A 47 4.44 14.52 5.34
C GLY A 47 5.64 13.61 5.62
N GLY A 48 5.79 12.53 4.85
CA GLY A 48 6.86 11.55 4.98
C GLY A 48 6.71 10.54 6.13
N LYS A 49 5.57 10.54 6.83
CA LYS A 49 5.29 9.56 7.90
C LYS A 49 4.81 8.20 7.38
N LEU A 50 4.28 8.17 6.16
CA LEU A 50 3.78 6.98 5.49
C LEU A 50 4.48 6.80 4.16
N GLU A 51 4.78 5.55 3.81
CA GLU A 51 5.25 5.18 2.48
C GLU A 51 4.05 5.00 1.53
N ILE A 52 3.92 5.92 0.57
CA ILE A 52 2.82 5.92 -0.40
C ILE A 52 3.33 5.41 -1.76
N HIS A 53 2.85 4.23 -2.18
CA HIS A 53 3.16 3.65 -3.48
C HIS A 53 2.09 4.03 -4.52
N ASN A 54 2.52 4.54 -5.67
CA ASN A 54 1.62 4.82 -6.78
C ASN A 54 1.51 3.61 -7.72
N LEU A 55 0.34 2.96 -7.76
CA LEU A 55 0.08 1.81 -8.61
C LEU A 55 0.17 2.17 -10.11
N ILE A 56 -0.60 3.17 -10.52
CA ILE A 56 -0.72 3.53 -11.95
C ILE A 56 0.15 4.76 -12.22
N PRO A 57 1.23 4.63 -13.00
CA PRO A 57 2.16 5.73 -13.24
C PRO A 57 1.50 6.90 -13.96
N PRO A 58 1.99 8.15 -13.74
CA PRO A 58 1.50 9.31 -14.48
C PRO A 58 1.72 9.13 -15.98
N GLY A 59 0.78 9.65 -16.79
CA GLY A 59 0.83 9.55 -18.25
C GLY A 59 0.28 8.23 -18.82
N MET A 60 -0.18 7.30 -17.98
CA MET A 60 -0.90 6.11 -18.43
C MET A 60 -2.40 6.22 -18.14
N CYS A 61 -3.23 5.82 -19.11
CA CYS A 61 -4.66 5.68 -18.87
C CYS A 61 -4.91 4.50 -17.91
N PRO A 62 -5.56 4.71 -16.76
CA PRO A 62 -5.81 3.66 -15.76
C PRO A 62 -6.55 2.42 -16.29
N GLY A 63 -7.38 2.59 -17.31
CA GLY A 63 -8.11 1.49 -17.95
C GLY A 63 -7.23 0.55 -18.79
N HIS A 64 -5.98 0.92 -19.07
CA HIS A 64 -5.02 0.10 -19.84
C HIS A 64 -3.76 -0.22 -19.03
N TYR A 65 -3.78 -0.03 -17.71
CA TYR A 65 -2.66 -0.43 -16.87
C TYR A 65 -2.67 -1.95 -16.67
N ASP A 66 -1.63 -2.61 -17.19
CA ASP A 66 -1.35 -4.01 -16.94
C ASP A 66 -0.68 -4.17 -15.56
N VAL A 67 -1.46 -4.67 -14.60
CA VAL A 67 -0.98 -4.97 -13.25
C VAL A 67 0.13 -6.01 -13.31
N LYS A 68 1.22 -5.73 -12.59
CA LYS A 68 2.42 -6.56 -12.55
C LYS A 68 2.40 -7.48 -11.33
N PRO A 69 3.15 -8.59 -11.34
CA PRO A 69 3.35 -9.41 -10.15
C PRO A 69 3.89 -8.63 -8.94
N SER A 70 4.75 -7.63 -9.18
CA SER A 70 5.24 -6.74 -8.13
C SER A 70 4.13 -5.89 -7.49
N ASP A 71 3.11 -5.51 -8.26
CA ASP A 71 2.00 -4.71 -7.75
C ASP A 71 1.13 -5.55 -6.82
N VAL A 72 0.95 -6.84 -7.15
CA VAL A 72 0.29 -7.83 -6.30
C VAL A 72 1.05 -7.99 -4.99
N GLU A 73 2.37 -8.20 -5.06
CA GLU A 73 3.23 -8.30 -3.87
C GLU A 73 3.15 -7.02 -3.02
N THR A 74 3.21 -5.84 -3.63
CA THR A 74 3.11 -4.58 -2.91
C THR A 74 1.77 -4.46 -2.20
N LEU A 75 0.66 -4.73 -2.88
CA LEU A 75 -0.67 -4.62 -2.29
C LEU A 75 -0.91 -5.68 -1.19
N ALA A 76 -0.44 -6.91 -1.40
CA ALA A 76 -0.53 -8.00 -0.42
C ALA A 76 0.15 -7.64 0.91
N ASN A 77 1.19 -6.81 0.87
CA ASN A 77 1.94 -6.38 2.05
C ASN A 77 1.57 -4.96 2.53
N SER A 78 0.61 -4.28 1.91
CA SER A 78 0.20 -2.92 2.29
C SER A 78 -0.98 -2.92 3.26
N LYS A 79 -1.10 -1.86 4.08
CA LYS A 79 -2.24 -1.69 4.99
C LYS A 79 -3.52 -1.27 4.26
N ALA A 80 -3.39 -0.41 3.25
CA ALA A 80 -4.55 0.14 2.57
C ALA A 80 -4.35 0.36 1.08
N PHE A 81 -5.47 0.41 0.36
CA PHE A 81 -5.57 0.76 -1.04
C PHE A 81 -6.58 1.89 -1.23
N ILE A 82 -6.14 3.04 -1.73
CA ILE A 82 -7.00 4.19 -1.99
C ILE A 82 -7.19 4.36 -3.49
N ILE A 83 -8.44 4.30 -3.93
CA ILE A 83 -8.82 4.36 -5.35
C ILE A 83 -9.94 5.36 -5.60
N HIS A 84 -10.10 5.81 -6.84
CA HIS A 84 -11.28 6.59 -7.24
C HIS A 84 -12.52 5.69 -7.35
N ASN A 85 -13.72 6.26 -7.20
CA ASN A 85 -14.98 5.53 -7.44
C ASN A 85 -15.05 4.84 -8.81
N TRP A 86 -14.61 5.49 -9.89
CA TRP A 86 -14.63 4.90 -11.23
C TRP A 86 -13.62 3.74 -11.40
N GLN A 87 -12.68 3.54 -10.47
CA GLN A 87 -11.73 2.42 -10.47
C GLN A 87 -12.29 1.14 -9.84
N GLN A 88 -13.27 1.23 -8.93
CA GLN A 88 -13.67 0.14 -8.04
C GLN A 88 -14.12 -1.14 -8.78
N ASP A 89 -14.71 -0.98 -9.97
CA ASP A 89 -15.27 -2.07 -10.77
C ASP A 89 -14.39 -2.45 -11.97
N LYS A 90 -13.19 -1.86 -12.10
CA LYS A 90 -12.28 -2.19 -13.21
C LYS A 90 -11.62 -3.55 -12.96
N ALA A 91 -11.60 -4.40 -13.98
CA ALA A 91 -11.08 -5.77 -13.86
C ALA A 91 -9.61 -5.83 -13.40
N ASN A 92 -8.79 -4.85 -13.77
CA ASN A 92 -7.41 -4.76 -13.30
C ASN A 92 -7.32 -4.41 -11.81
N ILE A 93 -8.29 -3.67 -11.26
CA ILE A 93 -8.34 -3.32 -9.83
C ILE A 93 -8.92 -4.47 -9.01
N THR A 94 -10.05 -5.04 -9.44
CA THR A 94 -10.69 -6.15 -8.72
C THR A 94 -9.80 -7.39 -8.73
N GLY A 95 -9.20 -7.72 -9.88
CA GLY A 95 -8.27 -8.83 -10.01
C GLY A 95 -6.98 -8.63 -9.18
N LEU A 96 -6.51 -7.39 -9.04
CA LEU A 96 -5.38 -7.08 -8.16
C LEU A 96 -5.73 -7.30 -6.68
N ILE A 97 -6.90 -6.85 -6.22
CA ILE A 97 -7.36 -7.07 -4.84
C ILE A 97 -7.51 -8.56 -4.55
N GLU A 98 -8.11 -9.32 -5.47
CA GLU A 98 -8.25 -10.77 -5.35
C GLU A 98 -6.88 -11.48 -5.30
N ALA A 99 -5.96 -11.12 -6.20
CA ALA A 99 -4.64 -11.72 -6.27
C ALA A 99 -3.75 -11.37 -5.07
N ALA A 100 -3.95 -10.20 -4.45
CA ALA A 100 -3.20 -9.78 -3.28
C ALA A 100 -3.54 -10.63 -2.04
N ASP A 101 -4.72 -11.25 -2.01
CA ASP A 101 -5.19 -12.18 -0.95
C ASP A 101 -4.88 -11.69 0.47
N ASN A 102 -5.04 -10.38 0.70
CA ASN A 102 -4.79 -9.75 1.98
C ASN A 102 -6.12 -9.51 2.72
N PRO A 103 -6.47 -10.34 3.72
CA PRO A 103 -7.73 -10.23 4.43
C PRO A 103 -7.82 -8.99 5.33
N GLU A 104 -6.70 -8.34 5.62
CA GLU A 104 -6.60 -7.12 6.44
C GLU A 104 -6.53 -5.85 5.58
N LEU A 105 -6.56 -5.98 4.24
CA LEU A 105 -6.45 -4.84 3.33
C LEU A 105 -7.66 -3.90 3.47
N ILE A 106 -7.39 -2.65 3.83
CA ILE A 106 -8.40 -1.61 3.88
C ILE A 106 -8.53 -0.97 2.50
N VAL A 107 -9.66 -1.16 1.82
CA VAL A 107 -9.95 -0.47 0.55
C VAL A 107 -10.76 0.79 0.82
N LYS A 108 -10.25 1.95 0.41
CA LYS A 108 -10.94 3.24 0.49
C LYS A 108 -11.25 3.76 -0.91
N VAL A 109 -12.53 4.00 -1.16
CA VAL A 109 -13.01 4.57 -2.41
C VAL A 109 -13.28 6.05 -2.21
N ILE A 110 -12.59 6.89 -2.99
CA ILE A 110 -12.81 8.34 -3.02
C ILE A 110 -13.98 8.61 -3.97
N ASP A 111 -15.15 8.76 -3.38
CA ASP A 111 -16.38 9.00 -4.11
C ASP A 111 -16.62 10.49 -4.35
N VAL A 112 -16.10 11.00 -5.46
CA VAL A 112 -16.29 12.38 -5.94
C VAL A 112 -16.71 12.35 -7.41
N PRO A 113 -17.28 13.45 -7.97
CA PRO A 113 -17.52 13.53 -9.40
C PRO A 113 -16.26 13.26 -10.23
N ASP A 114 -16.39 12.62 -11.39
CA ASP A 114 -15.28 12.34 -12.32
C ASP A 114 -14.86 13.60 -13.09
N ALA A 115 -14.37 14.59 -12.34
CA ALA A 115 -13.90 15.88 -12.82
C ALA A 115 -12.78 16.40 -11.91
N PRO A 116 -11.69 15.65 -11.71
CA PRO A 116 -10.66 15.97 -10.71
C PRO A 116 -9.90 17.28 -10.96
N MET A 117 -10.07 17.88 -12.14
CA MET A 117 -9.47 19.16 -12.53
C MET A 117 -10.38 20.36 -12.22
N VAL A 118 -11.61 20.14 -11.76
CA VAL A 118 -12.49 21.18 -11.26
C VAL A 118 -12.05 21.50 -9.83
N PRO A 119 -11.70 22.77 -9.49
CA PRO A 119 -11.13 23.11 -8.19
C PRO A 119 -11.98 22.65 -7.00
N GLU A 120 -13.30 22.75 -7.09
CA GLU A 120 -14.22 22.34 -6.02
C GLU A 120 -14.18 20.81 -5.81
N VAL A 121 -14.16 20.05 -6.91
CA VAL A 121 -14.05 18.58 -6.87
C VAL A 121 -12.67 18.16 -6.35
N GLN A 122 -11.62 18.87 -6.73
CA GLN A 122 -10.27 18.62 -6.24
C GLN A 122 -10.17 18.86 -4.74
N SER A 123 -10.75 19.95 -4.23
CA SER A 123 -10.80 20.25 -2.79
C SER A 123 -11.53 19.15 -2.03
N GLU A 124 -12.69 18.71 -2.53
CA GLU A 124 -13.45 17.62 -1.92
C GLU A 124 -12.68 16.29 -1.93
N ALA A 125 -11.97 16.00 -3.03
CA ALA A 125 -11.12 14.82 -3.12
C ALA A 125 -9.98 14.85 -2.09
N ILE A 126 -9.36 16.02 -1.88
CA ILE A 126 -8.32 16.21 -0.86
C ILE A 126 -8.88 15.94 0.54
N ASP A 127 -10.05 16.50 0.87
CA ASP A 127 -10.69 16.30 2.17
C ASP A 127 -11.02 14.82 2.41
N LYS A 128 -11.54 14.13 1.39
CA LYS A 128 -11.86 12.69 1.46
C LYS A 128 -10.63 11.81 1.56
N ILE A 129 -9.53 12.17 0.89
CA ILE A 129 -8.24 11.46 1.04
C ILE A 129 -7.69 11.68 2.45
N ALA A 130 -7.75 12.90 2.98
CA ALA A 130 -7.33 13.18 4.37
C ALA A 130 -8.16 12.38 5.38
N GLN A 131 -9.48 12.31 5.20
CA GLN A 131 -10.36 11.49 6.02
C GLN A 131 -9.99 10.01 5.93
N ALA A 132 -9.81 9.48 4.71
CA ALA A 132 -9.41 8.09 4.50
C ALA A 132 -8.11 7.75 5.22
N LEU A 133 -7.09 8.62 5.13
CA LEU A 133 -5.83 8.47 5.85
C LEU A 133 -6.02 8.45 7.37
N SER A 134 -6.85 9.35 7.91
CA SER A 134 -7.16 9.37 9.35
C SER A 134 -7.86 8.09 9.82
N GLU A 135 -8.78 7.55 9.02
CA GLU A 135 -9.49 6.30 9.35
C GLU A 135 -8.55 5.10 9.28
N ILE A 136 -7.60 5.09 8.34
CA ILE A 136 -6.57 4.04 8.22
C ILE A 136 -5.62 4.09 9.42
N ASP A 137 -5.23 5.27 9.91
CA ASP A 137 -4.34 5.39 11.08
C ASP A 137 -4.99 4.86 12.37
N LEU A 138 -6.31 5.01 12.50
CA LEU A 138 -7.07 4.57 13.67
C LEU A 138 -7.46 3.08 13.68
N ALA A 139 -7.40 2.41 12.52
CA ALA A 139 -7.75 1.00 12.34
C ALA A 139 -6.58 0.07 12.68
#